data_AF-A0A7R9HM42-F1
#
_entry.id   AF-A0A7R9HM42-F1
#
_cell.length_a   1.000
_cell.length_b   1.000
_cell.length_c   1.000
_cell.angle_alpha   90.00
_cell.angle_beta   90.00
_cell.angle_gamma   90.00
#
_symmetry.space_group_name_H-M   'P 1'
#
loop_
_entity.id
_entity.type
_entity.pdbx_description
1 polymer ?
#
loop_
_entity_poly.entity_id
_entity_poly.type
_entity_poly.pdbx_seq_one_letter_code
_entity_poly.pdbx_strand_id
1 'polypeptide(L)'
;MLFGGQRCFSFLNFSVTVFLVLNAIEQVEHITVNYTVWFPNVDNVTISGINTLVTLQENSSFYEVVIKAAKQNDNFTFHATESVLNRHAVTSINGMESVIGPDRVYWFLYKLDTYPDLDNTPAVNYLLETGVDDTIVSDGDNYLFWLTHH
;
A
#
# COMPACT_ATOMS: atom_id res chain seq x y z
N MET A 1 65.20 -8.47 -49.49
CA MET A 1 63.78 -8.85 -49.65
C MET A 1 63.38 -9.64 -48.42
N LEU A 2 62.60 -9.05 -47.53
CA LEU A 2 62.15 -9.68 -46.28
C LEU A 2 60.65 -9.42 -46.10
N PHE A 3 59.95 -10.54 -46.05
CA PHE A 3 58.61 -10.90 -45.57
C PHE A 3 57.56 -9.84 -45.19
N GLY A 4 56.36 -10.08 -45.75
CA GLY A 4 55.11 -9.49 -45.32
C GLY A 4 54.55 -10.13 -44.03
N GLY A 5 53.57 -9.44 -43.45
CA GLY A 5 52.88 -9.91 -42.24
C GLY A 5 51.88 -8.88 -41.74
N GLN A 6 50.74 -8.73 -42.44
CA GLN A 6 49.56 -8.08 -41.85
C GLN A 6 48.91 -9.06 -40.87
N ARG A 7 48.82 -8.69 -39.60
CA ARG A 7 48.02 -9.40 -38.60
C ARG A 7 46.62 -8.80 -38.57
N CYS A 8 45.68 -9.53 -39.13
CA CYS A 8 44.25 -9.32 -39.01
C CYS A 8 43.84 -9.61 -37.55
N PHE A 9 43.42 -8.59 -36.79
CA PHE A 9 42.81 -8.80 -35.48
C PHE A 9 41.35 -9.19 -35.69
N SER A 10 41.05 -10.47 -35.50
CA SER A 10 39.69 -10.98 -35.34
C SER A 10 39.18 -10.58 -33.95
N PHE A 11 38.41 -9.49 -33.86
CA PHE A 11 37.53 -9.25 -32.72
C PHE A 11 36.22 -10.00 -32.95
N LEU A 12 36.19 -11.26 -32.51
CA LEU A 12 34.97 -12.06 -32.43
C LEU A 12 34.17 -11.65 -31.18
N ASN A 13 33.01 -11.04 -31.41
CA ASN A 13 31.76 -11.24 -30.67
C ASN A 13 31.83 -11.34 -29.14
N PHE A 14 32.17 -10.25 -28.44
CA PHE A 14 31.90 -10.14 -26.99
C PHE A 14 30.80 -9.12 -26.65
N SER A 15 30.04 -8.62 -27.63
CA SER A 15 29.11 -7.50 -27.41
C SER A 15 27.62 -7.87 -27.39
N VAL A 16 27.23 -9.11 -27.73
CA VAL A 16 25.79 -9.45 -27.84
C VAL A 16 25.28 -10.06 -26.54
N THR A 17 26.07 -10.89 -25.85
CA THR A 17 25.64 -11.56 -24.60
C THR A 17 25.52 -10.58 -23.43
N VAL A 18 26.37 -9.55 -23.35
CA VAL A 18 26.29 -8.50 -22.31
C VAL A 18 25.05 -7.62 -22.50
N PHE A 19 24.57 -7.45 -23.74
CA PHE A 19 23.42 -6.61 -24.06
C PHE A 19 22.08 -7.24 -23.65
N LEU A 20 22.00 -8.58 -23.60
CA LEU A 20 20.78 -9.27 -23.16
C LEU A 20 20.63 -9.32 -21.64
N VAL A 21 21.74 -9.33 -20.89
CA VAL A 21 21.70 -9.36 -19.42
C VAL A 21 21.27 -8.02 -18.82
N LEU A 22 21.44 -6.90 -19.54
CA LEU A 22 21.06 -5.57 -19.04
C LEU A 22 19.57 -5.23 -19.26
N ASN A 23 18.81 -6.00 -20.05
CA ASN A 23 17.42 -5.70 -20.39
C ASN A 23 16.39 -6.43 -19.50
N ALA A 24 16.83 -7.18 -18.49
CA ALA A 24 15.96 -7.66 -17.41
C ALA A 24 16.01 -6.67 -16.22
N ILE A 25 15.96 -5.37 -16.51
CA ILE A 25 15.52 -4.42 -15.49
C ILE A 25 14.02 -4.65 -15.43
N GLU A 26 13.54 -5.32 -14.38
CA GLU A 26 12.13 -5.27 -14.01
C GLU A 26 11.71 -3.81 -14.09
N GLN A 27 10.88 -3.46 -15.08
CA GLN A 27 10.20 -2.18 -15.07
C GLN A 27 9.35 -2.25 -13.81
N VAL A 28 9.79 -1.59 -12.75
CA VAL A 28 9.03 -1.50 -11.51
C VAL A 28 7.82 -0.64 -11.84
N GLU A 29 6.72 -1.29 -12.18
CA GLU A 29 5.44 -0.62 -12.38
C GLU A 29 4.98 -0.08 -11.03
N HIS A 30 4.56 1.18 -11.06
CA HIS A 30 4.09 1.89 -9.88
C HIS A 30 2.59 2.06 -9.96
N ILE A 31 1.92 1.81 -8.85
CA ILE A 31 0.48 1.97 -8.69
C ILE A 31 0.20 3.08 -7.72
N THR A 32 -0.91 3.78 -7.88
CA THR A 32 -1.37 4.83 -6.98
C THR A 32 -2.75 4.47 -6.45
N VAL A 33 -2.85 4.39 -5.13
CA VAL A 33 -4.12 4.12 -4.45
C VAL A 33 -4.61 5.36 -3.72
N ASN A 34 -5.92 5.46 -3.55
CA ASN A 34 -6.52 6.47 -2.69
C ASN A 34 -6.79 5.86 -1.31
N TYR A 35 -6.11 6.37 -0.30
CA TYR A 35 -6.23 5.90 1.08
C TYR A 35 -6.94 6.95 1.93
N THR A 36 -8.10 6.57 2.46
CA THR A 36 -8.91 7.40 3.35
C THR A 36 -9.01 6.76 4.74
N VAL A 37 -8.96 7.57 5.79
CA VAL A 37 -9.16 7.15 7.18
C VAL A 37 -10.34 7.91 7.76
N TRP A 38 -11.30 7.19 8.34
CA TRP A 38 -12.44 7.76 9.05
C TRP A 38 -12.40 7.41 10.53
N PHE A 39 -12.75 8.39 11.37
CA PHE A 39 -12.80 8.26 12.81
C PHE A 39 -13.89 9.18 13.41
N PRO A 40 -14.46 8.83 14.57
CA PRO A 40 -15.41 9.68 15.27
C PRO A 40 -14.77 11.00 15.71
N ASN A 41 -15.54 12.07 15.71
CA ASN A 41 -15.14 13.37 16.22
C ASN A 41 -15.30 13.43 17.76
N VAL A 42 -15.00 14.59 18.37
CA VAL A 42 -15.07 14.81 19.82
C VAL A 42 -16.46 14.53 20.41
N ASP A 43 -17.52 14.65 19.61
CA ASP A 43 -18.90 14.36 20.02
C ASP A 43 -19.27 12.87 19.93
N ASN A 44 -18.38 12.01 19.41
CA ASN A 44 -18.60 10.59 19.13
C ASN A 44 -19.83 10.28 18.24
N VAL A 45 -20.36 11.30 17.57
CA VAL A 45 -21.54 11.17 16.69
C VAL A 45 -21.19 11.51 15.26
N THR A 46 -20.39 12.55 15.05
CA THR A 46 -19.97 12.95 13.71
C THR A 46 -18.70 12.21 13.30
N ILE A 47 -18.58 11.88 12.01
CA ILE A 47 -17.41 11.21 11.45
C ILE A 47 -16.53 12.27 10.79
N SER A 48 -15.24 12.23 11.08
CA SER A 48 -14.22 12.99 10.36
C SER A 48 -13.45 12.08 9.42
N GLY A 49 -12.97 12.64 8.31
CA GLY A 49 -12.18 11.89 7.34
C GLY A 49 -10.95 12.65 6.88
N ILE A 50 -9.83 11.93 6.73
CA ILE A 50 -8.60 12.41 6.10
C ILE A 50 -8.24 11.47 4.95
N ASN A 51 -7.61 12.00 3.90
CA ASN A 51 -7.21 11.19 2.75
C ASN A 51 -5.84 11.57 2.20
N THR A 52 -5.22 10.62 1.50
CA THR A 52 -3.98 10.83 0.76
C THR A 52 -3.87 9.85 -0.41
N LEU A 53 -3.16 10.26 -1.45
CA LEU A 53 -2.76 9.36 -2.53
C LEU A 53 -1.41 8.73 -2.18
N VAL A 54 -1.32 7.40 -2.32
CA VAL A 54 -0.10 6.65 -2.00
C VAL A 54 0.36 5.89 -3.24
N THR A 55 1.53 6.25 -3.75
CA THR A 55 2.15 5.54 -4.87
C THR A 55 3.07 4.45 -4.36
N LEU A 56 2.96 3.21 -4.83
CA LEU A 56 3.70 2.03 -4.38
C LEU A 56 4.18 1.21 -5.59
N GLN A 57 4.90 0.12 -5.36
CA GLN A 57 5.19 -0.86 -6.40
C GLN A 57 3.94 -1.74 -6.62
N GLU A 58 3.81 -2.32 -7.81
CA GLU A 58 2.82 -3.37 -8.02
C GLU A 58 3.00 -4.53 -7.04
N ASN A 59 1.90 -5.19 -6.71
CA ASN A 59 1.83 -6.31 -5.75
C ASN A 59 2.19 -5.96 -4.30
N SER A 60 2.24 -4.66 -3.95
CA SER A 60 2.32 -4.21 -2.56
C SER A 60 1.06 -4.60 -1.77
N SER A 61 1.23 -4.87 -0.48
CA SER A 61 0.11 -5.09 0.44
C SER A 61 -0.47 -3.76 0.95
N PHE A 62 -1.68 -3.81 1.47
CA PHE A 62 -2.30 -2.65 2.10
C PHE A 62 -1.51 -2.17 3.33
N TYR A 63 -0.81 -3.06 4.04
CA TYR A 63 0.06 -2.67 5.14
C TYR A 63 1.18 -1.70 4.70
N GLU A 64 1.72 -1.88 3.49
CA GLU A 64 2.71 -0.94 2.93
C GLU A 64 2.09 0.43 2.61
N VAL A 65 0.81 0.48 2.22
CA VAL A 65 0.05 1.73 2.06
C VAL A 65 0.05 2.51 3.38
N VAL A 66 -0.29 1.84 4.48
CA VAL A 66 -0.37 2.45 5.81
C VAL A 66 1.00 2.98 6.25
N ILE A 67 2.06 2.17 6.08
CA ILE A 67 3.44 2.61 6.38
C ILE A 67 3.84 3.83 5.56
N LYS A 68 3.55 3.83 4.26
CA LYS A 68 3.96 4.92 3.37
C LYS A 68 3.18 6.20 3.62
N ALA A 69 1.88 6.11 3.88
CA ALA A 69 1.05 7.25 4.27
C ALA A 69 1.55 7.91 5.57
N ALA A 70 1.88 7.09 6.58
CA ALA A 70 2.42 7.59 7.84
C ALA A 70 3.78 8.31 7.68
N LYS A 71 4.61 7.87 6.73
CA LYS A 71 5.87 8.55 6.40
C LYS A 71 5.66 9.86 5.63
N GLN A 72 4.54 10.00 4.91
CA GLN A 72 4.22 11.18 4.11
C GLN A 72 3.54 12.26 4.94
N ASN A 73 2.72 11.89 5.92
CA ASN A 73 1.90 12.81 6.71
C ASN A 73 1.64 12.27 8.11
N ASP A 74 1.97 13.06 9.12
CA ASP A 74 1.85 12.72 10.53
C ASP A 74 0.40 12.38 10.96
N ASN A 75 -0.61 12.88 10.24
CA ASN A 75 -2.02 12.54 10.49
C ASN A 75 -2.34 11.06 10.22
N PHE A 76 -1.46 10.34 9.52
CA PHE A 76 -1.57 8.89 9.27
C PHE A 76 -0.66 8.06 10.17
N THR A 77 -0.01 8.66 11.17
CA THR A 77 0.77 7.93 12.17
C THR A 77 -0.10 6.86 12.80
N PHE A 78 0.41 5.63 12.87
CA PHE A 78 -0.33 4.47 13.31
C PHE A 78 0.47 3.61 14.29
N HIS A 79 -0.24 2.79 15.05
CA HIS A 79 0.34 1.68 15.80
C HIS A 79 -0.29 0.38 15.32
N ALA A 80 0.53 -0.65 15.17
CA ALA A 80 0.08 -1.99 14.87
C ALA A 80 0.69 -2.98 15.86
N THR A 81 -0.09 -3.98 16.24
CA THR A 81 0.38 -5.13 17.01
C THR A 81 0.60 -6.30 16.07
N GLU A 82 1.74 -6.97 16.23
CA GLU A 82 2.01 -8.21 15.52
C GLU A 82 1.32 -9.38 16.23
N SER A 83 0.50 -10.13 15.50
CA SER A 83 -0.13 -11.35 15.98
C SER A 83 0.68 -12.60 15.58
N VAL A 84 0.25 -13.75 16.08
CA VAL A 84 0.78 -15.06 15.68
C VAL A 84 0.78 -15.16 14.15
N LEU A 85 1.88 -15.64 13.56
CA LEU A 85 2.17 -15.70 12.10
C LEU A 85 2.60 -14.38 11.43
N ASN A 86 3.18 -13.43 12.18
CA ASN A 86 3.73 -12.17 11.65
C ASN A 86 2.70 -11.33 10.87
N ARG A 87 1.43 -11.39 11.31
CA ARG A 87 0.35 -10.56 10.77
C ARG A 87 0.22 -9.30 11.61
N HIS A 88 -0.05 -8.19 10.97
CA HIS A 88 -0.24 -6.90 11.60
C HIS A 88 -1.72 -6.61 11.79
N ALA A 89 -2.08 -6.24 13.02
CA ALA A 89 -3.36 -5.66 13.33
C ALA A 89 -3.15 -4.20 13.68
N VAL A 90 -3.69 -3.28 12.88
CA VAL A 90 -3.64 -1.84 13.18
C VAL A 90 -4.58 -1.56 14.33
N THR A 91 -4.02 -1.02 15.42
CA THR A 91 -4.74 -0.74 16.66
C THR A 91 -4.96 0.75 16.88
N SER A 92 -4.20 1.62 16.21
CA SER A 92 -4.34 3.06 16.31
C SER A 92 -3.97 3.75 15.02
N ILE A 93 -4.69 4.82 14.65
CA ILE A 93 -4.33 5.75 13.57
C ILE A 93 -4.67 7.17 14.04
N ASN A 94 -3.80 8.14 13.77
CA ASN A 94 -3.97 9.54 14.19
C ASN A 94 -4.19 9.71 15.71
N GLY A 95 -3.60 8.82 16.51
CA GLY A 95 -3.81 8.77 17.97
C GLY A 95 -5.17 8.22 18.41
N MET A 96 -6.05 7.84 17.48
CA MET A 96 -7.35 7.22 17.78
C MET A 96 -7.16 5.71 17.91
N GLU A 97 -7.47 5.15 19.09
CA GLU A 97 -7.24 3.74 19.40
C GLU A 97 -8.53 2.91 19.31
N SER A 98 -8.38 1.64 18.92
CA SER A 98 -9.43 0.63 19.08
C SER A 98 -9.78 0.46 20.55
N VAL A 99 -11.07 0.35 20.86
CA VAL A 99 -11.55 0.15 22.24
C VAL A 99 -11.92 -1.31 22.43
N ILE A 100 -11.18 -2.00 23.31
CA ILE A 100 -11.48 -3.38 23.71
C ILE A 100 -12.42 -3.33 24.92
N GLY A 101 -13.60 -3.95 24.83
CA GLY A 101 -14.54 -3.93 25.95
C GLY A 101 -15.99 -4.22 25.57
N PRO A 102 -16.98 -3.69 26.31
CA PRO A 102 -18.38 -3.72 25.91
C PRO A 102 -18.67 -2.76 24.74
N ASP A 103 -18.00 -1.60 24.68
CA ASP A 103 -18.17 -0.59 23.63
C ASP A 103 -17.23 -0.83 22.44
N ARG A 104 -17.16 -2.06 21.92
CA ARG A 104 -16.12 -2.49 20.97
C ARG A 104 -16.06 -1.62 19.72
N VAL A 105 -14.98 -0.85 19.56
CA VAL A 105 -14.67 -0.09 18.34
C VAL A 105 -13.41 -0.67 17.74
N TYR A 106 -13.44 -1.00 16.45
CA TYR A 106 -12.29 -1.53 15.73
C TYR A 106 -12.06 -0.80 14.42
N TRP A 107 -10.84 -0.91 13.92
CA TRP A 107 -10.46 -0.47 12.59
C TRP A 107 -10.89 -1.50 11.54
N PHE A 108 -11.75 -1.10 10.61
CA PHE A 108 -12.27 -1.95 9.55
C PHE A 108 -11.83 -1.46 8.17
N LEU A 109 -11.32 -2.37 7.35
CA LEU A 109 -10.82 -2.06 6.01
C LEU A 109 -11.88 -2.33 4.95
N TYR A 110 -12.20 -1.30 4.17
CA TYR A 110 -13.12 -1.37 3.05
C TYR A 110 -12.39 -1.10 1.73
N LYS A 111 -12.83 -1.77 0.68
CA LYS A 111 -12.48 -1.44 -0.71
C LYS A 111 -13.73 -0.92 -1.41
N LEU A 112 -13.69 0.30 -1.92
CA LEU A 112 -14.85 1.01 -2.48
C LEU A 112 -14.69 1.23 -3.98
N ASP A 113 -15.82 1.25 -4.69
CA ASP A 113 -15.84 1.58 -6.13
C ASP A 113 -15.54 3.06 -6.39
N THR A 114 -15.86 3.92 -5.43
CA THR A 114 -15.69 5.38 -5.51
C THR A 114 -15.09 5.94 -4.23
N TYR A 115 -14.75 7.23 -4.26
CA TYR A 115 -14.34 7.97 -3.07
C TYR A 115 -15.41 7.86 -1.97
N PRO A 116 -15.01 7.64 -0.69
CA PRO A 116 -15.95 7.48 0.41
C PRO A 116 -16.70 8.79 0.73
N ASP A 117 -18.01 8.69 0.98
CA ASP A 117 -18.90 9.83 1.26
C ASP A 117 -19.34 9.83 2.73
N LEU A 118 -18.99 10.87 3.48
CA LEU A 118 -19.30 10.98 4.91
C LEU A 118 -20.82 11.00 5.20
N ASP A 119 -21.64 11.42 4.24
CA ASP A 119 -23.10 11.41 4.37
C ASP A 119 -23.72 10.04 4.04
N ASN A 120 -22.93 9.12 3.47
CA ASN A 120 -23.38 7.80 3.05
C ASN A 120 -22.37 6.72 3.42
N THR A 121 -22.51 6.19 4.63
CA THR A 121 -21.63 5.15 5.18
C THR A 121 -21.61 3.90 4.29
N PRO A 122 -20.41 3.31 4.03
CA PRO A 122 -20.30 2.11 3.21
C PRO A 122 -21.10 0.93 3.76
N ALA A 123 -21.67 0.17 2.83
CA ALA A 123 -22.35 -1.07 3.15
C ALA A 123 -21.35 -2.21 3.45
N VAL A 124 -21.81 -3.22 4.20
CA VAL A 124 -20.99 -4.35 4.68
C VAL A 124 -20.37 -5.17 3.55
N ASN A 125 -20.97 -5.20 2.36
CA ASN A 125 -20.43 -5.91 1.21
C ASN A 125 -19.10 -5.33 0.67
N TYR A 126 -18.75 -4.10 1.07
CA TYR A 126 -17.45 -3.49 0.74
C TYR A 126 -16.37 -3.78 1.79
N LEU A 127 -16.75 -4.37 2.93
CA LEU A 127 -15.82 -4.74 3.98
C LEU A 127 -14.95 -5.90 3.49
N LEU A 128 -13.63 -5.77 3.66
CA LEU A 128 -12.70 -6.84 3.35
C LEU A 128 -12.68 -7.86 4.48
N GLU A 129 -12.76 -9.14 4.11
CA GLU A 129 -12.57 -10.27 5.03
C GLU A 129 -11.08 -10.52 5.33
N THR A 130 -10.19 -9.96 4.51
CA THR A 130 -8.74 -10.07 4.61
C THR A 130 -8.14 -8.95 5.48
N GLY A 131 -7.04 -9.27 6.16
CA GLY A 131 -6.26 -8.29 6.91
C GLY A 131 -5.41 -7.38 6.02
N VAL A 132 -4.73 -6.42 6.65
CA VAL A 132 -3.87 -5.44 5.94
C VAL A 132 -2.68 -6.09 5.21
N ASP A 133 -2.15 -7.21 5.72
CA ASP A 133 -1.03 -7.92 5.06
C ASP A 133 -1.46 -8.75 3.85
N ASP A 134 -2.66 -9.35 3.91
CA ASP A 134 -3.16 -10.26 2.87
C ASP A 134 -3.85 -9.52 1.71
N THR A 135 -4.12 -8.22 1.88
CA THR A 135 -4.81 -7.41 0.88
C THR A 135 -3.81 -6.81 -0.10
N ILE A 136 -3.73 -7.36 -1.31
CA ILE A 136 -2.93 -6.79 -2.40
C ILE A 136 -3.70 -5.64 -3.05
N VAL A 137 -3.02 -4.49 -3.22
CA VAL A 137 -3.65 -3.29 -3.76
C VAL A 137 -3.44 -3.14 -5.26
N SER A 138 -4.39 -2.52 -5.95
CA SER A 138 -4.32 -2.25 -7.41
C SER A 138 -4.41 -0.77 -7.72
N ASP A 139 -3.89 -0.36 -8.88
CA ASP A 139 -3.90 1.04 -9.32
C ASP A 139 -5.33 1.62 -9.37
N GLY A 140 -5.49 2.82 -8.84
CA GLY A 140 -6.76 3.53 -8.79
C GLY A 140 -7.77 3.05 -7.74
N ASP A 141 -7.45 2.01 -6.96
CA ASP A 141 -8.34 1.51 -5.91
C ASP A 141 -8.59 2.57 -4.81
N ASN A 142 -9.83 2.58 -4.30
CA ASN A 142 -10.22 3.42 -3.16
C ASN A 142 -10.33 2.56 -1.91
N TYR A 143 -9.49 2.82 -0.92
CA TYR A 143 -9.52 2.15 0.37
C TYR A 143 -9.96 3.10 1.47
N LEU A 144 -10.87 2.62 2.31
CA LEU A 144 -11.30 3.31 3.51
C LEU A 144 -10.94 2.46 4.72
N PHE A 145 -10.21 3.04 5.66
CA PHE A 145 -9.95 2.44 6.96
C PHE A 145 -10.74 3.20 8.04
N TRP A 146 -11.75 2.54 8.60
CA TRP A 146 -12.76 3.21 9.40
C TRP A 146 -12.80 2.67 10.82
N LEU A 147 -12.61 3.55 11.80
CA LEU A 147 -12.81 3.26 13.22
C LEU A 147 -14.30 3.35 13.54
N THR A 148 -14.96 2.20 13.68
CA THR A 148 -16.41 2.12 13.92
C THR A 148 -16.79 0.90 14.75
N HIS A 149 -18.04 0.89 15.20
CA HIS A 149 -18.73 -0.31 15.65
C HIS A 149 -19.28 -1.08 14.44
N HIS A 150 -19.35 -2.40 14.56
CA HIS A 150 -20.11 -3.30 13.68
C HIS A 150 -21.08 -4.13 14.52
#